data_AF-A0A2T2UEC1-F1
#
_entry.id   AF-A0A2T2UEC1-F1
#
_cell.length_a   1.000
_cell.length_b   1.000
_cell.length_c   1.000
_cell.angle_alpha   90.00
_cell.angle_beta   90.00
_cell.angle_gamma   90.00
#
_symmetry.space_group_name_H-M   'P 1'
#
loop_
_entity.id
_entity.type
_entity.pdbx_description
1 polymer ?
#
loop_
_entity_poly.entity_id
_entity_poly.type
_entity_poly.pdbx_seq_one_letter_code
_entity_poly.pdbx_strand_id
1 'polypeptide(L)'
;ALGYDPFDVREVEPEFDVGLEEQGMGTVDYALKREGVPLVFVQCEEAKTDLGTYDNRFLFQHFDDPEADIAVFTNGLSYRFYANLEAEIHTYDRPFLEFDLLDHNPAEIESLKRLTKTAFDTKELLAAAYDLNSGRLLRDYLVQQQESPDEHLVRFMAAQVYEGEVSGEEVDRFRSVVQRVLNEFVGDESDVHLTVVSREDESTTSTSEERPEPLEQEGSDSPEQEEEPEVSASEAESSSDDVESFSEE
;
A
#
# COMPACT_ATOMS: atom_id res chain seq x y z
N ALA A 1 3.07 4.31 18.59
CA ALA A 1 2.49 3.17 19.34
C ALA A 1 0.97 3.25 19.28
N LEU A 2 0.26 2.11 19.25
CA LEU A 2 -1.20 2.04 19.06
C LEU A 2 -2.04 2.43 20.29
N GLY A 3 -1.40 2.68 21.44
CA GLY A 3 -2.07 3.19 22.65
C GLY A 3 -2.70 2.13 23.55
N TYR A 4 -2.46 0.84 23.30
CA TYR A 4 -2.75 -0.25 24.23
C TYR A 4 -1.61 -0.38 25.26
N ASP A 5 -1.94 -0.68 26.51
CA ASP A 5 -0.94 -0.93 27.56
C ASP A 5 -0.46 -2.39 27.52
N PRO A 6 0.79 -2.69 27.10
CA PRO A 6 1.30 -4.05 27.03
C PRO A 6 1.50 -4.72 28.41
N PHE A 7 1.39 -3.97 29.51
CA PHE A 7 1.51 -4.50 30.86
C PHE A 7 0.15 -4.74 31.54
N ASP A 8 -0.96 -4.34 30.90
CA ASP A 8 -2.30 -4.64 31.37
C ASP A 8 -2.88 -5.81 30.57
N VAL A 9 -2.96 -6.99 31.19
CA VAL A 9 -3.54 -8.20 30.58
C VAL A 9 -5.01 -8.06 30.18
N ARG A 10 -5.70 -7.02 30.65
CA ARG A 10 -7.07 -6.69 30.22
C ARG A 10 -7.10 -5.93 28.91
N GLU A 11 -5.96 -5.39 28.47
CA GLU A 11 -5.78 -4.67 27.21
C GLU A 11 -4.94 -5.45 26.20
N VAL A 12 -3.89 -6.14 26.67
CA VAL A 12 -3.03 -6.98 25.84
C VAL A 12 -2.87 -8.31 26.53
N GLU A 13 -3.64 -9.31 26.10
CA GLU A 13 -3.58 -10.66 26.65
C GLU A 13 -2.65 -11.53 25.79
N PRO A 14 -1.56 -12.07 26.35
CA PRO A 14 -0.72 -13.02 25.64
C PRO A 14 -1.35 -14.41 25.60
N GLU A 15 -0.95 -15.24 24.64
CA GLU A 15 -1.37 -16.64 24.50
C GLU A 15 -2.90 -16.80 24.58
N PHE A 16 -3.62 -16.04 23.75
CA PHE A 16 -5.07 -16.00 23.76
C PHE A 16 -5.67 -17.15 22.96
N ASP A 17 -6.54 -17.94 23.59
CA ASP A 17 -7.23 -19.05 22.92
C ASP A 17 -8.38 -18.55 22.04
N VAL A 18 -8.42 -19.01 20.79
CA VAL A 18 -9.40 -18.64 19.76
C VAL A 18 -10.12 -19.90 19.27
N GLY A 19 -11.44 -19.79 19.09
CA GLY A 19 -12.30 -20.82 18.53
C GLY A 19 -13.14 -21.57 19.55
N LEU A 20 -14.14 -22.31 19.05
CA LEU A 20 -15.02 -23.16 19.86
C LEU A 20 -14.50 -24.60 19.91
N GLU A 21 -14.70 -25.29 21.04
CA GLU A 21 -14.29 -26.71 21.23
C GLU A 21 -14.74 -27.64 20.08
N GLU A 22 -15.92 -27.37 19.48
CA GLU A 22 -16.48 -28.18 18.39
C GLU A 22 -15.80 -27.93 17.02
N GLN A 23 -15.23 -26.75 16.81
CA GLN A 23 -14.60 -26.34 15.54
C GLN A 23 -13.07 -26.44 15.59
N GLY A 24 -12.50 -26.68 16.77
CA GLY A 24 -11.07 -26.69 17.04
C GLY A 24 -10.63 -25.40 17.71
N MET A 25 -9.85 -25.53 18.77
CA MET A 25 -9.19 -24.41 19.45
C MET A 25 -7.78 -24.24 18.90
N GLY A 26 -7.29 -23.01 18.87
CA GLY A 26 -5.86 -22.75 18.87
C GLY A 26 -5.57 -21.43 19.57
N THR A 27 -4.32 -21.00 19.53
CA THR A 27 -3.84 -19.90 20.36
C THR A 27 -3.12 -18.89 19.48
N VAL A 28 -3.45 -17.61 19.66
CA VAL A 28 -2.70 -16.49 19.06
C VAL A 28 -1.76 -15.89 20.08
N ASP A 29 -0.66 -15.31 19.61
CA ASP A 29 0.35 -14.76 20.52
C ASP A 29 -0.19 -13.63 21.39
N TYR A 30 -1.03 -12.75 20.83
CA TYR A 30 -1.69 -11.70 21.59
C TYR A 30 -3.12 -11.40 21.12
N ALA A 31 -4.00 -11.05 22.07
CA ALA A 31 -5.26 -10.39 21.81
C ALA A 31 -5.24 -8.95 22.36
N LEU A 32 -5.49 -7.98 21.49
CA LEU A 32 -5.74 -6.59 21.90
C LEU A 32 -7.21 -6.44 22.26
N LYS A 33 -7.48 -5.95 23.47
CA LYS A 33 -8.81 -5.90 24.07
C LYS A 33 -9.20 -4.48 24.44
N ARG A 34 -10.51 -4.20 24.38
CA ARG A 34 -11.13 -2.99 24.95
C ARG A 34 -12.25 -3.43 25.87
N GLU A 35 -12.20 -2.97 27.13
CA GLU A 35 -13.17 -3.35 28.15
C GLU A 35 -13.29 -4.89 28.34
N GLY A 36 -12.18 -5.61 28.11
CA GLY A 36 -12.12 -7.07 28.23
C GLY A 36 -12.62 -7.85 27.00
N VAL A 37 -13.09 -7.16 25.96
CA VAL A 37 -13.53 -7.79 24.69
C VAL A 37 -12.39 -7.72 23.66
N PRO A 38 -12.00 -8.85 23.03
CA PRO A 38 -11.05 -8.85 21.91
C PRO A 38 -11.49 -7.95 20.76
N LEU A 39 -10.55 -7.24 20.17
CA LEU A 39 -10.75 -6.38 19.01
C LEU A 39 -9.83 -6.77 17.86
N VAL A 40 -8.60 -7.17 18.21
CA VAL A 40 -7.55 -7.50 17.25
C VAL A 40 -6.79 -8.72 17.75
N PHE A 41 -6.65 -9.74 16.92
CA PHE A 41 -5.72 -10.83 17.15
C PHE A 41 -4.37 -10.50 16.51
N VAL A 42 -3.27 -10.84 17.18
CA VAL A 42 -1.92 -10.61 16.69
C VAL A 42 -1.13 -11.90 16.75
N GLN A 43 -0.62 -12.30 15.60
CA GLN A 43 0.30 -13.42 15.43
C GLN A 43 1.67 -12.88 15.05
N CYS A 44 2.69 -13.28 15.80
CA CYS A 44 4.08 -12.95 15.57
C CYS A 44 4.78 -14.10 14.86
N GLU A 45 5.70 -13.74 13.99
CA GLU A 45 6.60 -14.65 13.27
C GLU A 45 8.05 -14.28 13.56
N GLU A 46 8.97 -15.20 13.27
CA GLU A 46 10.39 -14.92 13.34
C GLU A 46 10.76 -13.74 12.42
N ALA A 47 11.70 -12.92 12.88
CA ALA A 47 12.19 -11.79 12.10
C ALA A 47 12.69 -12.25 10.73
N LYS A 48 12.33 -11.49 9.68
CA LYS A 48 12.65 -11.75 8.26
C LYS A 48 11.90 -12.92 7.61
N THR A 49 10.98 -13.58 8.31
CA THR A 49 10.05 -14.50 7.67
C THR A 49 9.21 -13.76 6.64
N ASP A 50 9.08 -14.33 5.44
CA ASP A 50 8.21 -13.79 4.39
C ASP A 50 6.74 -14.11 4.73
N LEU A 51 6.02 -13.10 5.21
CA LEU A 51 4.61 -13.18 5.57
C LEU A 51 3.71 -13.54 4.36
N GLY A 52 4.19 -13.43 3.12
CA GLY A 52 3.44 -13.79 1.89
C GLY A 52 3.40 -15.26 1.59
N THR A 53 4.36 -16.00 2.13
CA THR A 53 4.41 -17.47 2.01
C THR A 53 3.67 -18.17 3.14
N TYR A 54 3.29 -17.43 4.18
CA TYR A 54 2.68 -18.01 5.36
C TYR A 54 1.24 -18.44 5.08
N ASP A 55 0.97 -19.69 5.40
CA ASP A 55 -0.33 -20.30 5.26
C ASP A 55 -1.22 -19.90 6.45
N ASN A 56 -1.76 -18.69 6.37
CA ASN A 56 -2.58 -18.07 7.41
C ASN A 56 -3.97 -18.74 7.60
N ARG A 57 -4.20 -19.91 6.98
CA ARG A 57 -5.47 -20.65 6.97
C ARG A 57 -6.01 -20.94 8.36
N PHE A 58 -5.17 -21.09 9.38
CA PHE A 58 -5.64 -21.38 10.74
C PHE A 58 -6.54 -20.25 11.28
N LEU A 59 -6.06 -19.00 11.31
CA LEU A 59 -6.88 -17.88 11.77
C LEU A 59 -8.08 -17.65 10.85
N PHE A 60 -7.87 -17.70 9.52
CA PHE A 60 -8.91 -17.51 8.50
C PHE A 60 -10.03 -18.55 8.48
N GLN A 61 -9.79 -19.79 8.91
CA GLN A 61 -10.82 -20.83 9.01
C GLN A 61 -11.72 -20.68 10.25
N HIS A 62 -11.31 -19.88 11.23
CA HIS A 62 -12.06 -19.64 12.46
C HIS A 62 -12.68 -18.24 12.52
N PHE A 63 -12.59 -17.47 11.43
CA PHE A 63 -13.29 -16.19 11.27
C PHE A 63 -14.82 -16.33 11.08
N ASP A 64 -15.35 -17.55 11.04
CA ASP A 64 -16.81 -17.77 11.00
C ASP A 64 -17.48 -17.53 12.38
N ASP A 65 -16.70 -17.47 13.47
CA ASP A 65 -17.17 -17.06 14.81
C ASP A 65 -16.06 -16.37 15.62
N PRO A 66 -15.49 -15.25 15.14
CA PRO A 66 -14.32 -14.69 15.76
C PRO A 66 -14.74 -13.71 16.84
N GLU A 67 -14.11 -13.84 18.01
CA GLU A 67 -14.24 -12.87 19.09
C GLU A 67 -13.62 -11.50 18.72
N ALA A 68 -12.91 -11.40 17.58
CA ALA A 68 -12.33 -10.18 17.03
C ALA A 68 -12.46 -10.10 15.49
N ASP A 69 -12.78 -8.92 14.98
CA ASP A 69 -12.98 -8.71 13.54
C ASP A 69 -11.69 -8.45 12.74
N ILE A 70 -10.55 -8.30 13.42
CA ILE A 70 -9.27 -7.94 12.82
C ILE A 70 -8.19 -8.93 13.27
N ALA A 71 -7.36 -9.38 12.31
CA ALA A 71 -6.13 -10.12 12.60
C ALA A 71 -4.91 -9.39 12.04
N VAL A 72 -3.79 -9.50 12.75
CA VAL A 72 -2.51 -8.91 12.39
C VAL A 72 -1.45 -9.98 12.39
N PHE A 73 -0.74 -10.10 11.28
CA PHE A 73 0.47 -10.92 11.18
C PHE A 73 1.69 -10.03 11.10
N THR A 74 2.72 -10.32 11.89
CA THR A 74 3.94 -9.52 11.89
C THR A 74 5.18 -10.32 12.17
N ASN A 75 6.29 -9.97 11.52
CA ASN A 75 7.64 -10.45 11.86
C ASN A 75 8.46 -9.38 12.62
N GLY A 76 7.78 -8.36 13.16
CA GLY A 76 8.39 -7.22 13.82
C GLY A 76 8.98 -6.15 12.89
N LEU A 77 9.01 -6.36 11.57
CA LEU A 77 9.41 -5.36 10.57
C LEU A 77 8.24 -4.97 9.67
N SER A 78 7.49 -5.96 9.19
CA SER A 78 6.30 -5.79 8.37
C SER A 78 5.07 -6.26 9.13
N TYR A 79 3.95 -5.60 8.89
CA TYR A 79 2.66 -5.88 9.52
C TYR A 79 1.60 -6.01 8.43
N ARG A 80 0.79 -7.07 8.51
CA ARG A 80 -0.32 -7.32 7.58
C ARG A 80 -1.62 -7.42 8.34
N PHE A 81 -2.55 -6.53 8.01
CA PHE A 81 -3.83 -6.41 8.68
C PHE A 81 -4.92 -7.02 7.80
N TYR A 82 -5.68 -7.92 8.40
CA TYR A 82 -6.78 -8.65 7.76
C TYR A 82 -8.06 -8.33 8.51
N ALA A 83 -9.16 -8.26 7.76
CA ALA A 83 -10.48 -7.98 8.28
C ALA A 83 -11.40 -9.16 8.01
N ASN A 84 -12.28 -9.47 8.95
CA ASN A 84 -13.37 -10.40 8.73
C ASN A 84 -14.43 -9.76 7.83
N LEU A 85 -14.24 -9.86 6.51
CA LEU A 85 -15.23 -9.40 5.56
C LEU A 85 -16.22 -10.53 5.26
N GLU A 86 -17.50 -10.18 5.06
CA GLU A 86 -18.53 -11.14 4.70
C GLU A 86 -18.14 -11.99 3.47
N ALA A 87 -18.56 -13.25 3.47
CA ALA A 87 -18.09 -14.32 2.57
C ALA A 87 -18.31 -14.11 1.07
N GLU A 88 -19.05 -13.07 0.69
CA GLU A 88 -19.38 -12.79 -0.71
C GLU A 88 -18.19 -12.25 -1.50
N ILE A 89 -17.13 -11.79 -0.83
CA ILE A 89 -15.86 -11.38 -1.49
C ILE A 89 -14.69 -12.20 -0.94
N HIS A 90 -14.08 -13.04 -1.79
CA HIS A 90 -12.89 -13.84 -1.46
C HIS A 90 -11.66 -12.95 -1.19
N THR A 91 -11.59 -12.42 0.03
CA THR A 91 -10.53 -11.55 0.54
C THR A 91 -9.81 -12.12 1.75
N TYR A 92 -10.21 -13.31 2.21
CA TYR A 92 -9.65 -13.96 3.41
C TYR A 92 -8.12 -14.10 3.38
N ASP A 93 -7.51 -14.15 2.20
CA ASP A 93 -6.06 -14.27 2.00
C ASP A 93 -5.36 -12.93 1.73
N ARG A 94 -6.08 -11.81 1.70
CA ARG A 94 -5.56 -10.51 1.29
C ARG A 94 -5.65 -9.47 2.42
N PRO A 95 -4.50 -8.91 2.85
CA PRO A 95 -4.51 -7.84 3.82
C PRO A 95 -5.09 -6.57 3.20
N PHE A 96 -5.89 -5.85 3.98
CA PHE A 96 -6.39 -4.53 3.57
C PHE A 96 -5.35 -3.42 3.83
N LEU A 97 -4.38 -3.68 4.69
CA LEU A 97 -3.25 -2.80 4.97
C LEU A 97 -1.98 -3.65 5.15
N GLU A 98 -0.93 -3.29 4.43
CA GLU A 98 0.43 -3.74 4.69
C GLU A 98 1.23 -2.53 5.18
N PHE A 99 1.98 -2.68 6.26
CA PHE A 99 2.74 -1.60 6.87
C PHE A 99 4.16 -2.07 7.14
N ASP A 100 5.15 -1.46 6.48
CA ASP A 100 6.56 -1.70 6.75
C ASP A 100 7.12 -0.58 7.64
N LEU A 101 7.74 -0.95 8.77
CA LEU A 101 8.30 0.03 9.70
C LEU A 101 9.40 0.89 9.07
N LEU A 102 10.13 0.36 8.09
CA LEU A 102 11.26 1.00 7.44
C LEU A 102 10.85 1.71 6.14
N ASP A 103 9.78 1.26 5.49
CA ASP A 103 9.31 1.80 4.22
C ASP A 103 7.78 1.95 4.21
N HIS A 104 7.29 3.06 4.76
CA HIS A 104 5.87 3.38 4.76
C HIS A 104 5.61 4.79 4.23
N ASN A 105 4.40 4.98 3.71
CA ASN A 105 3.93 6.27 3.23
C ASN A 105 2.92 6.93 4.19
N PRO A 106 2.62 8.23 4.03
CA PRO A 106 1.66 8.92 4.90
C PRO A 106 0.25 8.33 4.90
N ALA A 107 -0.22 7.75 3.78
CA ALA A 107 -1.56 7.17 3.69
C ALA A 107 -1.70 5.89 4.53
N GLU A 108 -0.64 5.09 4.59
CA GLU A 108 -0.54 3.93 5.47
C GLU A 108 -0.55 4.33 6.95
N ILE A 109 0.12 5.44 7.31
CA ILE A 109 0.06 5.99 8.66
C ILE A 109 -1.38 6.39 9.03
N GLU A 110 -2.10 7.08 8.14
CA GLU A 110 -3.50 7.46 8.39
C GLU A 110 -4.40 6.23 8.56
N SER A 111 -4.16 5.17 7.80
CA SER A 111 -4.86 3.89 7.96
C SER A 111 -4.53 3.26 9.31
N LEU A 112 -3.27 3.26 9.72
CA LEU A 112 -2.81 2.71 10.99
C LEU A 112 -3.39 3.47 12.21
N LYS A 113 -3.62 4.79 12.09
CA LYS A 113 -4.25 5.59 13.17
C LYS A 113 -5.63 5.08 13.56
N ARG A 114 -6.39 4.50 12.62
CA ARG A 114 -7.72 3.92 12.88
C ARG A 114 -7.66 2.69 13.79
N LEU A 115 -6.51 2.03 13.84
CA LEU A 115 -6.25 0.87 14.71
C LEU A 115 -5.79 1.28 16.12
N THR A 116 -5.65 2.58 16.40
CA THR A 116 -5.30 3.05 17.75
C THR A 116 -6.47 2.86 18.71
N LYS A 117 -6.19 2.52 19.97
CA LYS A 117 -7.21 2.24 20.99
C LYS A 117 -8.31 3.30 21.08
N THR A 118 -7.96 4.58 20.95
CA THR A 118 -8.89 5.71 21.05
C THR A 118 -9.71 5.96 19.80
N ALA A 119 -9.21 5.54 18.63
CA ALA A 119 -9.88 5.73 17.34
C ALA A 119 -10.54 4.44 16.82
N PHE A 120 -10.35 3.31 17.50
CA PHE A 120 -10.84 2.02 17.05
C PHE A 120 -12.37 1.98 16.99
N ASP A 121 -12.89 1.95 15.77
CA ASP A 121 -14.28 1.69 15.45
C ASP A 121 -14.34 0.50 14.48
N THR A 122 -14.85 -0.62 14.99
CA THR A 122 -14.98 -1.87 14.22
C THR A 122 -15.73 -1.66 12.91
N LYS A 123 -16.84 -0.92 12.93
CA LYS A 123 -17.70 -0.76 11.76
C LYS A 123 -17.02 0.09 10.70
N GLU A 124 -16.40 1.19 11.09
CA GLU A 124 -15.67 2.05 10.15
C GLU A 124 -14.44 1.34 9.58
N LEU A 125 -13.75 0.54 10.40
CA LEU A 125 -12.57 -0.21 9.97
C LEU A 125 -12.94 -1.33 8.98
N LEU A 126 -14.00 -2.08 9.26
CA LEU A 126 -14.51 -3.10 8.33
C LEU A 126 -14.97 -2.49 7.01
N ALA A 127 -15.67 -1.36 7.03
CA ALA A 127 -16.05 -0.64 5.82
C ALA A 127 -14.83 -0.17 5.01
N ALA A 128 -13.83 0.41 5.69
CA ALA A 128 -12.59 0.83 5.03
C ALA A 128 -11.83 -0.36 4.44
N ALA A 129 -11.76 -1.48 5.16
CA ALA A 129 -11.13 -2.70 4.67
C ALA A 129 -11.85 -3.26 3.45
N TYR A 130 -13.20 -3.24 3.45
CA TYR A 130 -14.01 -3.64 2.31
C TYR A 130 -13.71 -2.77 1.07
N ASP A 131 -13.69 -1.45 1.22
CA ASP A 131 -13.44 -0.53 0.12
C ASP A 131 -12.03 -0.69 -0.46
N LEU A 132 -11.02 -0.84 0.41
CA LEU A 132 -9.63 -1.05 0.01
C LEU A 132 -9.45 -2.37 -0.74
N ASN A 133 -9.97 -3.47 -0.19
CA ASN A 133 -9.86 -4.79 -0.79
C ASN A 133 -10.64 -4.88 -2.11
N SER A 134 -11.89 -4.42 -2.13
CA SER A 134 -12.72 -4.42 -3.35
C SER A 134 -12.11 -3.51 -4.42
N GLY A 135 -11.62 -2.33 -4.03
CA GLY A 135 -10.94 -1.41 -4.94
C GLY A 135 -9.69 -2.03 -5.55
N ARG A 136 -8.88 -2.74 -4.76
CA ARG A 136 -7.71 -3.48 -5.27
C ARG A 136 -8.12 -4.60 -6.23
N LEU A 137 -9.11 -5.43 -5.88
CA LEU A 137 -9.61 -6.50 -6.75
C LEU A 137 -10.11 -5.95 -8.09
N LEU A 138 -10.83 -4.82 -8.07
CA LEU A 138 -11.28 -4.16 -9.28
C LEU A 138 -10.12 -3.61 -10.11
N ARG A 139 -9.08 -3.04 -9.48
CA ARG A 139 -7.87 -2.60 -10.20
C ARG A 139 -7.15 -3.78 -10.84
N ASP A 140 -6.94 -4.86 -10.10
CA ASP A 140 -6.29 -6.08 -10.62
C ASP A 140 -7.09 -6.66 -11.79
N TYR A 141 -8.42 -6.69 -11.67
CA TYR A 141 -9.31 -7.06 -12.77
C TYR A 141 -9.14 -6.13 -13.97
N LEU A 142 -9.15 -4.80 -13.79
CA LEU A 142 -8.98 -3.85 -14.88
C LEU A 142 -7.63 -3.98 -15.59
N VAL A 143 -6.54 -4.22 -14.85
CA VAL A 143 -5.21 -4.51 -15.41
C VAL A 143 -5.27 -5.79 -16.26
N GLN A 144 -5.89 -6.86 -15.76
CA GLN A 144 -6.10 -8.08 -16.54
C GLN A 144 -6.93 -7.82 -17.80
N GLN A 145 -7.98 -7.01 -17.71
CA GLN A 145 -8.82 -6.66 -18.85
C GLN A 145 -8.06 -5.81 -19.88
N GLN A 146 -7.12 -4.97 -19.45
CA GLN A 146 -6.26 -4.22 -20.36
C GLN A 146 -5.36 -5.15 -21.19
N GLU A 147 -4.79 -6.19 -20.57
CA GLU A 147 -3.95 -7.18 -21.25
C GLU A 147 -4.77 -8.12 -22.12
N SER A 148 -5.90 -8.62 -21.61
CA SER A 148 -6.74 -9.61 -22.28
C SER A 148 -8.22 -9.39 -21.91
N PRO A 149 -8.95 -8.52 -22.63
CA PRO A 149 -10.36 -8.28 -22.37
C PRO A 149 -11.19 -9.57 -22.49
N ASP A 150 -11.93 -9.86 -21.43
CA ASP A 150 -12.87 -10.98 -21.39
C ASP A 150 -14.13 -10.67 -22.21
N GLU A 151 -14.90 -11.72 -22.48
CA GLU A 151 -16.12 -11.61 -23.26
C GLU A 151 -17.21 -10.78 -22.56
N HIS A 152 -17.26 -10.74 -21.22
CA HIS A 152 -18.25 -9.98 -20.48
C HIS A 152 -18.04 -8.48 -20.65
N LEU A 153 -16.80 -8.01 -20.46
CA LEU A 153 -16.44 -6.61 -20.65
C LEU A 153 -16.62 -6.19 -22.11
N VAL A 154 -16.13 -6.99 -23.05
CA VAL A 154 -16.23 -6.68 -24.48
C VAL A 154 -17.68 -6.59 -24.92
N ARG A 155 -18.54 -7.53 -24.49
CA ARG A 155 -19.97 -7.49 -24.78
C ARG A 155 -20.64 -6.28 -24.16
N PHE A 156 -20.33 -5.96 -22.89
CA PHE A 156 -20.88 -4.80 -22.21
C PHE A 156 -20.56 -3.50 -22.96
N MET A 157 -19.29 -3.29 -23.34
CA MET A 157 -18.84 -2.10 -24.07
C MET A 157 -19.43 -2.04 -25.48
N ALA A 158 -19.45 -3.16 -26.21
CA ALA A 158 -20.06 -3.25 -27.53
C ALA A 158 -21.55 -2.89 -27.49
N ALA A 159 -22.29 -3.35 -26.48
CA ALA A 159 -23.72 -3.08 -26.33
C ALA A 159 -24.03 -1.59 -26.09
N GLN A 160 -23.06 -0.77 -25.68
CA GLN A 160 -23.26 0.68 -25.53
C GLN A 160 -23.19 1.45 -26.85
N VAL A 161 -22.58 0.87 -27.88
CA VAL A 161 -22.27 1.57 -29.15
C VAL A 161 -22.79 0.86 -30.39
N TYR A 162 -23.05 -0.44 -30.31
CA TYR A 162 -23.57 -1.24 -31.40
C TYR A 162 -25.09 -1.22 -31.40
N GLU A 163 -25.69 -0.80 -32.51
CA GLU A 163 -27.14 -0.83 -32.69
C GLU A 163 -27.58 -2.26 -33.06
N GLY A 164 -28.04 -3.02 -32.07
CA GLY A 164 -28.56 -4.38 -32.27
C GLY A 164 -28.13 -5.36 -31.18
N GLU A 165 -28.43 -6.64 -31.39
CA GLU A 165 -27.94 -7.71 -30.52
C GLU A 165 -26.44 -7.95 -30.79
N VAL A 166 -25.62 -7.98 -29.75
CA VAL A 166 -24.19 -8.27 -29.85
C VAL A 166 -24.02 -9.79 -29.93
N SER A 167 -23.86 -10.35 -31.13
CA SER A 167 -23.58 -11.78 -31.30
C SER A 167 -22.11 -12.08 -30.99
N GLY A 168 -21.75 -13.37 -30.94
CA GLY A 168 -20.36 -13.80 -30.71
C GLY A 168 -19.39 -13.26 -31.76
N GLU A 169 -19.82 -13.14 -33.02
CA GLU A 169 -18.98 -12.59 -34.10
C GLU A 169 -18.68 -11.10 -33.88
N GLU A 170 -19.66 -10.32 -33.39
CA GLU A 170 -19.41 -8.94 -33.00
C GLU A 170 -18.51 -8.85 -31.77
N VAL A 171 -18.68 -9.70 -30.76
CA VAL A 171 -17.77 -9.73 -29.60
C VAL A 171 -16.32 -9.92 -30.04
N ASP A 172 -16.05 -10.88 -30.92
CA ASP A 172 -14.67 -11.14 -31.41
C ASP A 172 -14.10 -9.95 -32.19
N ARG A 173 -14.94 -9.24 -32.96
CA ARG A 173 -14.55 -8.01 -33.65
C ARG A 173 -14.23 -6.89 -32.66
N PHE A 174 -15.09 -6.70 -31.66
CA PHE A 174 -14.97 -5.65 -30.66
C PHE A 174 -13.81 -5.90 -29.69
N ARG A 175 -13.38 -7.15 -29.46
CA ARG A 175 -12.29 -7.47 -28.53
C ARG A 175 -11.01 -6.67 -28.83
N SER A 176 -10.59 -6.64 -30.09
CA SER A 176 -9.40 -5.88 -30.51
C SER A 176 -9.56 -4.37 -30.35
N VAL A 177 -10.77 -3.86 -30.57
CA VAL A 177 -11.09 -2.43 -30.42
C VAL A 177 -11.10 -2.03 -28.95
N VAL A 178 -11.74 -2.83 -28.10
CA VAL A 178 -11.80 -2.63 -26.64
C VAL A 178 -10.39 -2.65 -26.05
N GLN A 179 -9.57 -3.64 -26.41
CA GLN A 179 -8.19 -3.73 -25.93
C GLN A 179 -7.39 -2.47 -26.30
N ARG A 180 -7.51 -1.98 -27.54
CA ARG A 180 -6.82 -0.76 -27.97
C ARG A 180 -7.29 0.46 -27.18
N VAL A 181 -8.60 0.63 -27.00
CA VAL A 181 -9.17 1.76 -26.24
C VAL A 181 -8.75 1.75 -24.77
N LEU A 182 -8.74 0.58 -24.12
CA LEU A 182 -8.27 0.44 -22.74
C LEU A 182 -6.79 0.87 -22.60
N ASN A 183 -5.95 0.50 -23.56
CA ASN A 183 -4.54 0.91 -23.56
C ASN A 183 -4.35 2.41 -23.83
N GLU A 184 -5.18 3.02 -24.69
CA GLU A 184 -5.16 4.47 -24.93
C GLU A 184 -5.53 5.25 -23.66
N PHE A 185 -6.52 4.79 -22.89
CA PHE A 185 -6.99 5.48 -21.69
C PHE A 185 -5.96 5.51 -20.56
N VAL A 186 -5.21 4.41 -20.36
CA VAL A 186 -4.18 4.33 -19.30
C VAL A 186 -2.92 5.13 -19.66
N GLY A 187 -2.60 5.26 -20.96
CA GLY A 187 -1.46 6.05 -21.42
C GLY A 187 -1.60 7.55 -21.12
N ASP A 188 -2.83 8.07 -21.19
CA ASP A 188 -3.14 9.51 -21.02
C ASP A 188 -3.09 9.96 -19.54
N GLU A 189 -3.30 9.05 -18.58
CA GLU A 189 -3.31 9.41 -17.15
C GLU A 189 -1.94 9.74 -16.55
N SER A 190 -0.84 9.34 -17.22
CA SER A 190 0.51 9.74 -16.81
C SER A 190 0.77 11.26 -16.95
N ASP A 191 -0.01 11.96 -17.78
CA ASP A 191 0.03 13.43 -17.91
C ASP A 191 -0.96 14.15 -16.95
N VAL A 192 -1.99 13.46 -16.44
CA VAL A 192 -3.08 14.08 -15.67
C VAL A 192 -2.91 13.94 -14.15
N HIS A 193 -2.29 12.85 -13.68
CA HIS A 193 -2.17 12.55 -12.24
C HIS A 193 -1.30 13.54 -11.42
N LEU A 194 -0.47 14.36 -12.07
CA LEU A 194 0.34 15.40 -11.40
C LEU A 194 -0.44 16.67 -11.03
N THR A 195 -1.65 16.86 -11.56
CA THR A 195 -2.42 18.12 -11.33
C THR A 195 -3.54 18.04 -10.32
N VAL A 196 -3.99 16.82 -9.96
CA VAL A 196 -5.12 16.62 -9.03
C VAL A 196 -4.65 16.56 -7.56
N VAL A 197 -3.41 16.13 -7.29
CA VAL A 197 -2.89 16.02 -5.91
C VAL A 197 -2.46 17.38 -5.30
N SER A 198 -2.43 18.47 -6.08
CA SER A 198 -1.99 19.80 -5.60
C SER A 198 -3.09 20.85 -5.50
N ARG A 199 -4.37 20.47 -5.52
CA ARG A 199 -5.49 21.44 -5.42
C ARG A 199 -6.53 21.08 -4.36
N GLU A 200 -6.07 20.71 -3.17
CA GLU A 200 -6.90 20.78 -1.96
C GLU A 200 -6.09 21.37 -0.80
N ASP A 201 -5.65 22.61 -0.97
CA ASP A 201 -5.53 23.58 0.12
C ASP A 201 -5.34 24.97 -0.48
N GLU A 202 -6.39 25.78 -0.40
CA GLU A 202 -6.40 27.24 -0.19
C GLU A 202 -7.74 27.81 -0.67
N SER A 203 -8.68 27.90 0.27
CA SER A 203 -9.66 28.97 0.25
C SER A 203 -9.34 29.88 1.42
N THR A 204 -8.83 31.09 1.14
CA THR A 204 -9.39 32.31 1.73
C THR A 204 -8.79 33.59 1.12
N THR A 205 -9.71 34.43 0.65
CA THR A 205 -9.69 35.91 0.63
C THR A 205 -9.14 36.64 -0.61
N SER A 206 -10.10 37.22 -1.34
CA SER A 206 -9.93 38.33 -2.29
C SER A 206 -9.35 39.59 -1.63
N THR A 207 -8.43 40.28 -2.30
CA THR A 207 -8.38 41.76 -2.39
C THR A 207 -7.50 42.20 -3.58
N SER A 208 -7.95 43.30 -4.19
CA SER A 208 -7.61 43.95 -5.45
C SER A 208 -6.18 44.51 -5.59
N GLU A 209 -5.76 44.59 -6.85
CA GLU A 209 -4.84 45.57 -7.49
C GLU A 209 -3.37 45.68 -7.06
N GLU A 210 -2.44 45.35 -7.98
CA GLU A 210 -1.55 46.35 -8.62
C GLU A 210 -0.77 45.78 -9.84
N ARG A 211 -1.13 46.31 -11.02
CA ARG A 211 -0.32 46.74 -12.19
C ARG A 211 1.12 46.19 -12.39
N PRO A 212 1.47 45.62 -13.57
CA PRO A 212 2.86 45.35 -13.94
C PRO A 212 3.48 46.43 -14.85
N GLU A 213 4.82 46.36 -14.90
CA GLU A 213 5.79 46.87 -15.90
C GLU A 213 6.42 48.26 -15.68
N PRO A 214 7.74 48.42 -15.96
CA PRO A 214 8.43 47.77 -17.09
C PRO A 214 9.84 47.16 -16.86
N LEU A 215 10.12 46.18 -17.72
CA LEU A 215 11.45 45.77 -18.18
C LEU A 215 11.99 46.79 -19.19
N GLU A 216 13.24 47.24 -19.01
CA GLU A 216 14.11 47.60 -20.14
C GLU A 216 15.55 47.10 -19.84
N GLN A 217 15.98 46.11 -20.62
CA GLN A 217 17.38 45.82 -20.89
C GLN A 217 17.88 46.79 -21.99
N GLU A 218 19.13 47.21 -21.92
CA GLU A 218 20.17 46.90 -22.91
C GLU A 218 21.36 47.87 -22.81
N GLY A 219 22.57 47.34 -22.98
CA GLY A 219 23.65 48.09 -23.62
C GLY A 219 25.07 47.92 -23.09
N SER A 220 25.79 46.94 -23.68
CA SER A 220 27.22 46.99 -24.09
C SER A 220 28.29 47.06 -22.97
N ASP A 221 29.44 46.40 -23.01
CA ASP A 221 30.32 46.03 -24.12
C ASP A 221 31.30 44.92 -23.65
N SER A 222 31.85 44.17 -24.62
CA SER A 222 32.80 43.03 -24.48
C SER A 222 34.25 43.51 -24.19
N PRO A 223 35.31 42.71 -24.43
CA PRO A 223 35.73 41.40 -23.87
C PRO A 223 37.16 41.47 -23.28
N GLU A 224 37.62 40.48 -22.50
CA GLU A 224 39.04 40.09 -22.53
C GLU A 224 39.29 38.67 -22.00
N GLN A 225 40.26 38.02 -22.62
CA GLN A 225 40.62 36.60 -22.58
C GLN A 225 41.59 36.25 -21.44
N GLU A 226 41.79 34.93 -21.27
CA GLU A 226 43.00 34.25 -20.75
C GLU A 226 43.24 34.42 -19.24
N GLU A 227 43.66 33.42 -18.46
CA GLU A 227 44.46 32.23 -18.73
C GLU A 227 44.33 31.30 -17.48
N GLU A 228 44.28 29.97 -17.67
CA GLU A 228 44.71 29.03 -16.63
C GLU A 228 46.24 29.06 -16.53
N PRO A 229 46.82 28.64 -15.39
CA PRO A 229 47.67 27.46 -15.55
C PRO A 229 47.60 26.44 -14.41
N GLU A 230 47.88 25.22 -14.85
CA GLU A 230 48.22 23.99 -14.12
C GLU A 230 49.32 24.14 -13.05
N VAL A 231 49.25 23.27 -12.04
CA VAL A 231 50.40 22.50 -11.52
C VAL A 231 49.85 21.11 -11.12
N SER A 232 50.14 20.02 -11.85
CA SER A 232 51.32 19.11 -11.74
C SER A 232 51.69 18.74 -10.30
N ALA A 233 52.07 17.53 -9.89
CA ALA A 233 52.15 16.16 -10.41
C ALA A 233 53.01 15.41 -9.36
N SER A 234 52.77 14.10 -9.17
CA SER A 234 53.71 13.01 -8.76
C SER A 234 53.03 12.07 -7.74
N GLU A 235 52.63 10.83 -8.06
CA GLU A 235 53.49 9.64 -8.33
C GLU A 235 54.59 9.47 -7.26
N ALA A 236 54.86 8.30 -6.67
CA ALA A 236 54.42 6.92 -6.85
C ALA A 236 55.06 6.07 -5.71
N GLU A 237 54.54 4.85 -5.47
CA GLU A 237 55.28 3.59 -5.18
C GLU A 237 56.28 3.56 -3.97
N SER A 238 56.45 2.54 -3.13
CA SER A 238 56.22 1.09 -3.14
C SER A 238 56.68 0.51 -1.78
N SER A 239 56.34 -0.76 -1.52
CA SER A 239 57.12 -1.74 -0.72
C SER A 239 57.17 -1.54 0.81
N SER A 240 57.17 -2.52 1.70
CA SER A 240 56.94 -3.98 1.76
C SER A 240 57.13 -4.37 3.24
N ASP A 241 56.83 -5.63 3.56
CA ASP A 241 57.35 -6.43 4.69
C ASP A 241 56.51 -6.51 5.98
N ASP A 242 55.90 -7.69 6.11
CA ASP A 242 55.94 -8.64 7.24
C ASP A 242 56.09 -8.10 8.67
N VAL A 243 55.27 -8.59 9.62
CA VAL A 243 55.63 -9.72 10.51
C VAL A 243 54.38 -10.29 11.23
N GLU A 244 54.38 -11.61 11.41
CA GLU A 244 53.48 -12.43 12.22
C GLU A 244 53.47 -12.15 13.74
N SER A 245 52.42 -12.69 14.37
CA SER A 245 52.27 -13.14 15.76
C SER A 245 51.79 -12.10 16.80
N PHE A 246 50.65 -12.41 17.43
CA PHE A 246 50.67 -12.99 18.77
C PHE A 246 49.31 -13.61 19.11
N SER A 247 49.37 -14.82 19.63
CA SER A 247 48.31 -15.60 20.29
C SER A 247 48.02 -15.05 21.69
N GLU A 248 46.76 -15.11 22.14
CA GLU A 248 46.42 -15.06 23.56
C GLU A 248 45.22 -15.96 23.87
N GLU A 249 45.43 -16.80 24.89
CA GLU A 249 44.41 -17.38 25.79
C GLU A 249 43.81 -16.29 26.70
#